data_AF-A0A955J6H7-F1
#
_entry.id   AF-A0A955J6H7-F1
#
_cell.length_a   1.000
_cell.length_b   1.000
_cell.length_c   1.000
_cell.angle_alpha   90.00
_cell.angle_beta   90.00
_cell.angle_gamma   90.00
#
_symmetry.space_group_name_H-M   'P 1'
#
loop_
_entity.id
_entity.type
_entity.pdbx_description
1 polymer ?
#
loop_
_entity_poly.entity_id
_entity_poly.type
_entity_poly.pdbx_seq_one_letter_code
_entity_poly.pdbx_strand_id
1 'polypeptide(L)'
;EFYFARVDDEFAGAPGTQMIIKRAKTITFELYGTSSSLSTNANTVGELLEERSLDLEKGDELNVPKESRISENMLVSVAKVGRAVETVEESATFPEEQIKDVDQPIGYKKIKEPGKLGKKLVTYEVVVRNGGEPTRTAIKEVITLQPVKQVVVVGAKQVVNIPGNCGEWLTQAGITNSDAVWLIGKESGCNPGAVNRSSGACGIPQALPCSKLPCPLDAAGAVCQIKWMENYVQRRYGSWAAARSFHASRGWY
;
A
#
# COMPACT_ATOMS: atom_id res chain seq x y z
N GLU A 1 -41.78 27.57 27.90
CA GLU A 1 -42.21 28.93 28.30
C GLU A 1 -43.42 29.36 27.47
N PHE A 2 -44.32 30.19 27.98
CA PHE A 2 -45.37 30.79 27.16
C PHE A 2 -45.52 32.27 27.47
N TYR A 3 -45.90 33.06 26.47
CA TYR A 3 -46.20 34.47 26.63
C TYR A 3 -47.33 34.88 25.69
N PHE A 4 -47.98 36.00 26.02
CA PHE A 4 -49.05 36.57 25.22
C PHE A 4 -48.51 37.73 24.41
N ALA A 5 -48.77 37.72 23.10
CA ALA A 5 -48.45 38.82 22.20
C ALA A 5 -49.75 39.46 21.68
N ARG A 6 -49.75 40.78 21.54
CA ARG A 6 -50.83 41.51 20.89
C ARG A 6 -50.77 41.25 19.40
N VAL A 7 -51.88 40.86 18.81
CA VAL A 7 -52.01 40.72 17.35
C VAL A 7 -52.72 41.94 16.81
N ASP A 8 -51.97 42.81 16.15
CA ASP A 8 -52.49 43.93 15.38
C ASP A 8 -52.67 43.48 13.91
N ASP A 9 -53.36 42.35 13.70
CA ASP A 9 -53.76 41.88 12.37
C ASP A 9 -54.99 42.67 11.92
N GLU A 10 -54.79 43.55 10.94
CA GLU A 10 -55.81 44.44 10.37
C GLU A 10 -56.99 43.68 9.75
N PHE A 11 -56.86 42.37 9.49
CA PHE A 11 -57.90 41.54 8.89
C PHE A 11 -58.64 40.64 9.90
N ALA A 12 -58.24 40.62 11.17
CA ALA A 12 -58.81 39.72 12.18
C ALA A 12 -60.10 40.24 12.86
N GLY A 13 -60.56 41.45 12.53
CA GLY A 13 -61.87 41.97 12.97
C GLY A 13 -62.02 42.28 14.48
N ALA A 14 -61.02 42.01 15.31
CA ALA A 14 -60.95 42.42 16.72
C ALA A 14 -59.50 42.36 17.25
N PRO A 15 -59.10 43.21 18.21
CA PRO A 15 -57.81 43.06 18.91
C PRO A 15 -57.76 41.70 19.61
N GLY A 16 -56.87 40.83 19.14
CA GLY A 16 -56.70 39.47 19.65
C GLY A 16 -55.43 39.34 20.49
N THR A 17 -55.49 38.50 21.52
CA THR A 17 -54.31 38.08 22.29
C THR A 17 -53.87 36.71 21.78
N GLN A 18 -52.67 36.58 21.22
CA GLN A 18 -52.11 35.29 20.79
C GLN A 18 -51.25 34.70 21.90
N MET A 19 -51.52 33.44 22.25
CA MET A 19 -50.64 32.66 23.13
C MET A 19 -49.51 32.04 22.30
N ILE A 20 -48.27 32.43 22.56
CA ILE A 20 -47.08 31.85 21.93
C ILE A 20 -46.46 30.86 22.92
N ILE A 21 -46.35 29.60 22.49
CA ILE A 21 -45.73 28.54 23.29
C ILE A 21 -44.33 28.27 22.75
N LYS A 22 -43.30 28.61 23.53
CA LYS A 22 -41.94 28.11 23.31
C LYS A 22 -41.82 26.74 23.96
N ARG A 23 -41.75 25.71 23.12
CA ARG A 23 -41.51 24.33 23.56
C ARG A 23 -40.01 24.12 23.76
N ALA A 24 -39.66 23.50 24.88
CA ALA A 24 -38.31 23.04 25.11
C ALA A 24 -37.98 21.93 24.11
N LYS A 25 -36.74 21.93 23.63
CA LYS A 25 -36.22 20.90 22.72
C LYS A 25 -35.45 19.88 23.54
N THR A 26 -35.65 18.59 23.26
CA THR A 26 -34.89 17.52 23.90
C THR A 26 -33.60 17.30 23.13
N ILE A 27 -32.47 17.25 23.84
CA ILE A 27 -31.15 16.98 23.29
C ILE A 27 -30.44 15.90 24.10
N THR A 28 -29.44 15.27 23.49
CA THR A 28 -28.47 14.47 24.22
C THR A 28 -27.28 15.36 24.55
N PHE A 29 -27.00 15.53 25.83
CA PHE A 29 -25.88 16.32 26.32
C PHE A 29 -24.85 15.38 26.97
N GLU A 30 -23.62 15.40 26.46
CA GLU A 30 -22.51 14.60 26.99
C GLU A 30 -21.42 15.50 27.56
N LEU A 31 -21.17 15.38 28.86
CA LEU A 31 -20.13 16.12 29.56
C LEU A 31 -19.02 15.16 29.98
N TYR A 32 -17.83 15.32 29.39
CA TYR A 32 -16.63 14.53 29.71
C TYR A 32 -16.86 13.00 29.65
N GLY A 33 -17.65 12.54 28.66
CA GLY A 33 -17.98 11.12 28.48
C GLY A 33 -19.22 10.66 29.25
N THR A 34 -19.83 11.51 30.07
CA THR A 34 -21.10 11.21 30.75
C THR A 34 -22.27 11.79 29.97
N SER A 35 -23.08 10.92 29.36
CA SER A 35 -24.24 11.33 28.56
C SER A 35 -25.52 11.42 29.40
N SER A 36 -26.36 12.41 29.10
CA SER A 36 -27.68 12.61 29.70
C SER A 36 -28.66 13.20 28.67
N SER A 37 -29.95 12.94 28.84
CA SER A 37 -31.00 13.63 28.08
C SER A 37 -31.45 14.89 28.81
N LEU A 38 -31.60 16.00 28.09
CA LEU A 38 -31.97 17.30 28.61
C LEU A 38 -33.00 17.98 27.71
N SER A 39 -34.01 18.60 28.30
CA SER A 39 -34.86 19.57 27.61
C SER A 39 -34.43 21.00 27.93
N THR A 40 -34.21 21.83 26.90
CA THR A 40 -33.76 23.23 27.04
C THR A 40 -34.58 24.18 26.18
N ASN A 41 -34.69 25.45 26.58
CA ASN A 41 -35.25 26.54 25.75
C ASN A 41 -34.17 27.39 25.08
N ALA A 42 -32.88 27.07 25.26
CA ALA A 42 -31.76 27.75 24.63
C ALA A 42 -31.87 27.70 23.10
N ASN A 43 -31.52 28.81 22.45
CA ASN A 43 -31.50 28.91 20.99
C ASN A 43 -30.20 28.39 20.41
N THR A 44 -29.08 28.55 21.13
CA THR A 44 -27.73 28.19 20.70
C THR A 44 -27.03 27.28 21.72
N VAL A 45 -25.94 26.64 21.29
CA VAL A 45 -25.09 25.82 22.18
C VAL A 45 -24.43 26.70 23.25
N GLY A 46 -24.05 27.94 22.92
CA GLY A 46 -23.52 28.91 23.89
C GLY A 46 -24.51 29.22 25.01
N GLU A 47 -25.76 29.55 24.64
CA GLU A 47 -26.84 29.79 25.61
C GLU A 47 -27.11 28.55 26.48
N LEU A 48 -27.05 27.34 25.91
CA LEU A 48 -27.20 26.09 26.66
C LEU A 48 -26.10 25.90 27.70
N LEU A 49 -24.84 26.22 27.37
CA LEU A 49 -23.72 26.10 28.31
C LEU A 49 -23.86 27.11 29.46
N GLU A 50 -24.26 28.35 29.15
CA GLU A 50 -24.55 29.39 30.15
C GLU A 50 -25.72 29.00 31.06
N GLU A 51 -26.82 28.48 30.51
CA GLU A 51 -27.98 27.96 31.26
C GLU A 51 -27.55 26.90 32.28
N ARG A 52 -26.55 26.09 31.94
CA ARG A 52 -25.98 25.05 32.81
C ARG A 52 -24.85 25.54 33.72
N SER A 53 -24.48 26.83 33.65
CA SER A 53 -23.34 27.40 34.37
C SER A 53 -22.03 26.62 34.08
N LEU A 54 -21.84 26.22 32.82
CA LEU A 54 -20.67 25.48 32.37
C LEU A 54 -19.69 26.40 31.63
N ASP A 55 -18.60 26.74 32.31
CA ASP A 55 -17.46 27.41 31.70
C ASP A 55 -16.48 26.38 31.15
N LEU A 56 -16.12 26.52 29.87
CA LEU A 56 -15.17 25.62 29.23
C LEU A 56 -13.74 25.91 29.69
N GLU A 57 -13.05 24.89 30.18
CA GLU A 57 -11.65 24.97 30.56
C GLU A 57 -10.72 24.98 29.32
N LYS A 58 -9.46 25.39 29.54
CA LYS A 58 -8.43 25.34 28.50
C LYS A 58 -8.16 23.88 28.12
N GLY A 59 -8.57 23.49 26.92
CA GLY A 59 -8.43 22.13 26.39
C GLY A 59 -9.76 21.39 26.20
N ASP A 60 -10.88 21.98 26.63
CA ASP A 60 -12.18 21.44 26.31
C ASP A 60 -12.52 21.69 24.84
N GLU A 61 -13.01 20.66 24.16
CA GLU A 61 -13.47 20.70 22.78
C GLU A 61 -14.97 20.38 22.72
N LEU A 62 -15.73 21.26 22.08
CA LEU A 62 -17.11 21.00 21.72
C LEU A 62 -17.17 20.21 20.40
N ASN A 63 -18.11 19.29 20.28
CA ASN A 63 -18.41 18.66 18.98
C ASN A 63 -19.09 19.62 18.00
N VAL A 64 -19.74 20.68 18.50
CA VAL A 64 -20.44 21.70 17.71
C VAL A 64 -20.06 23.12 18.17
N PRO A 65 -19.97 24.11 17.26
CA PRO A 65 -19.72 25.50 17.64
C PRO A 65 -20.75 26.08 18.62
N LYS A 66 -20.34 27.05 19.45
CA LYS A 66 -21.24 27.75 20.39
C LYS A 66 -22.44 28.41 19.69
N GLU A 67 -22.26 28.87 18.46
CA GLU A 67 -23.31 29.58 17.73
C GLU A 67 -24.27 28.66 16.97
N SER A 68 -24.01 27.35 17.02
CA SER A 68 -24.91 26.36 16.43
C SER A 68 -26.27 26.40 17.12
N ARG A 69 -27.34 26.46 16.33
CA ARG A 69 -28.70 26.46 16.83
C ARG A 69 -29.06 25.09 17.40
N ILE A 70 -29.72 25.07 18.56
CA ILE A 70 -30.24 23.84 19.16
C ILE A 70 -31.42 23.31 18.33
N SER A 71 -31.37 22.03 17.98
CA SER A 71 -32.48 21.29 17.33
C SER A 71 -32.90 20.08 18.18
N GLU A 72 -34.10 19.56 17.92
CA GLU A 72 -34.58 18.34 18.58
C GLU A 72 -33.63 17.16 18.32
N ASN A 73 -33.39 16.34 19.34
CA ASN A 73 -32.50 15.19 19.37
C ASN A 73 -31.04 15.46 19.00
N MET A 74 -30.59 16.73 19.07
CA MET A 74 -29.21 17.10 18.80
C MET A 74 -28.26 16.48 19.85
N LEU A 75 -27.09 16.02 19.41
CA LEU A 75 -25.99 15.66 20.32
C LEU A 75 -25.09 16.87 20.51
N VAL A 76 -24.97 17.33 21.74
CA VAL A 76 -23.98 18.33 22.16
C VAL A 76 -23.05 17.66 23.16
N SER A 77 -21.76 17.58 22.83
CA SER A 77 -20.76 17.00 23.70
C SER A 77 -19.62 17.96 23.97
N VAL A 78 -19.21 17.99 25.24
CA VAL A 78 -18.03 18.68 25.75
C VAL A 78 -17.01 17.59 26.11
N ALA A 79 -15.89 17.59 25.42
CA ALA A 79 -14.82 16.62 25.67
C ALA A 79 -13.60 17.32 26.25
N LYS A 80 -13.04 16.76 27.33
CA LYS A 80 -11.77 17.24 27.89
C LYS A 80 -10.64 16.63 27.09
N VAL A 81 -9.89 17.46 26.36
CA VAL A 81 -8.81 17.02 25.47
C VAL A 81 -7.46 17.49 26.01
N GLY A 82 -6.68 16.54 26.53
CA GLY A 82 -5.28 16.76 26.88
C GLY A 82 -4.39 16.55 25.66
N ARG A 83 -3.52 17.52 25.36
CA ARG A 83 -2.47 17.40 24.35
C ARG A 83 -1.11 17.52 25.01
N ALA A 84 -0.22 16.57 24.73
CA ALA A 84 1.15 16.59 25.20
C ALA A 84 2.09 16.23 24.04
N VAL A 85 3.34 16.69 24.12
CA VAL A 85 4.41 16.24 23.23
C VAL A 85 5.32 15.30 24.00
N GLU A 86 5.55 14.13 23.44
CA GLU A 86 6.44 13.11 23.99
C GLU A 86 7.55 12.83 22.98
N THR A 87 8.82 12.86 23.39
CA THR A 87 9.94 12.51 22.52
C THR A 87 10.55 11.21 22.99
N VAL A 88 10.59 10.22 22.09
CA VAL A 88 11.05 8.86 22.38
C VAL A 88 12.23 8.52 21.46
N GLU A 89 13.26 7.88 22.01
CA GLU A 89 14.34 7.30 21.21
C GLU A 89 13.90 5.93 20.68
N GLU A 90 13.97 5.77 19.36
CA GLU A 90 13.65 4.53 18.66
C GLU A 90 14.81 4.10 17.75
N SER A 91 14.78 2.84 17.33
CA SER A 91 15.74 2.34 16.35
C SER A 91 15.39 2.81 14.94
N ALA A 92 16.38 3.29 14.20
CA ALA A 92 16.24 3.55 12.76
C ALA A 92 16.65 2.30 11.98
N THR A 93 15.78 1.81 11.11
CA THR A 93 16.08 0.66 10.25
C THR A 93 17.23 0.98 9.30
N PHE A 94 18.02 -0.03 8.95
CA PHE A 94 19.10 0.13 7.97
C PHE A 94 18.63 -0.28 6.57
N PRO A 95 19.15 0.38 5.52
CA PRO A 95 18.90 -0.05 4.15
C PRO A 95 19.68 -1.33 3.81
N GLU A 96 19.15 -2.13 2.88
CA GLU A 96 19.83 -3.29 2.31
C GLU A 96 20.32 -2.99 0.89
N GLU A 97 21.59 -3.27 0.62
CA GLU A 97 22.20 -3.21 -0.71
C GLU A 97 22.50 -4.63 -1.20
N GLN A 98 22.02 -4.96 -2.40
CA GLN A 98 22.18 -6.29 -2.98
C GLN A 98 23.25 -6.30 -4.07
N ILE A 99 24.29 -7.11 -3.86
CA ILE A 99 25.31 -7.40 -4.86
C ILE A 99 24.95 -8.71 -5.54
N LYS A 100 24.77 -8.68 -6.85
CA LYS A 100 24.48 -9.89 -7.64
C LYS A 100 25.75 -10.68 -7.90
N ASP A 101 25.73 -11.96 -7.56
CA ASP A 101 26.81 -12.91 -7.82
C ASP A 101 26.36 -13.91 -8.90
N VAL A 102 26.98 -13.82 -10.08
CA VAL A 102 26.66 -14.65 -11.25
C VAL A 102 27.17 -16.09 -11.13
N ASP A 103 28.01 -16.39 -10.14
CA ASP A 103 28.52 -17.73 -9.86
C ASP A 103 27.59 -18.50 -8.91
N GLN A 104 26.76 -17.78 -8.15
CA GLN A 104 25.85 -18.35 -7.15
C GLN A 104 24.42 -18.52 -7.66
N PRO A 105 23.72 -19.62 -7.33
CA PRO A 105 22.37 -19.89 -7.80
C PRO A 105 21.35 -18.87 -7.28
N ILE A 106 20.31 -18.57 -8.07
CA ILE A 106 19.16 -17.79 -7.57
C ILE A 106 18.59 -18.45 -6.32
N GLY A 107 18.35 -17.64 -5.29
CA GLY A 107 17.95 -18.10 -3.96
C GLY A 107 19.12 -18.15 -2.97
N TYR A 108 20.37 -18.17 -3.45
CA TYR A 108 21.53 -17.95 -2.59
C TYR A 108 21.48 -16.55 -1.99
N LYS A 109 21.65 -16.47 -0.67
CA LYS A 109 21.82 -15.21 0.06
C LYS A 109 22.93 -15.36 1.07
N LYS A 110 23.88 -14.43 1.07
CA LYS A 110 24.92 -14.35 2.09
C LYS A 110 25.16 -12.89 2.47
N ILE A 111 25.13 -12.61 3.77
CA ILE A 111 25.51 -11.30 4.28
C ILE A 111 27.02 -11.16 4.10
N LYS A 112 27.43 -10.14 3.34
CA LYS A 112 28.84 -9.76 3.16
C LYS A 112 29.26 -8.76 4.23
N GLU A 113 28.42 -7.76 4.48
CA GLU A 113 28.63 -6.77 5.53
C GLU A 113 27.33 -6.62 6.33
N PRO A 114 27.35 -6.89 7.65
CA PRO A 114 26.17 -6.75 8.49
C PRO A 114 25.78 -5.28 8.65
N GLY A 115 24.49 -4.99 8.52
CA GLY A 115 23.96 -3.67 8.82
C GLY A 115 23.99 -3.38 10.32
N LYS A 116 23.93 -2.09 10.68
CA LYS A 116 23.75 -1.66 12.07
C LYS A 116 22.56 -0.72 12.14
N LEU A 117 21.65 -0.98 13.08
CA LEU A 117 20.54 -0.09 13.36
C LEU A 117 21.08 1.29 13.73
N GLY A 118 20.44 2.32 13.20
CA GLY A 118 20.65 3.69 13.63
C GLY A 118 19.79 4.00 14.85
N LYS A 119 19.82 5.27 15.26
CA LYS A 119 18.93 5.81 16.29
C LYS A 119 18.19 7.01 15.72
N LYS A 120 16.94 7.15 16.13
CA LYS A 120 16.11 8.29 15.81
C LYS A 120 15.35 8.77 17.03
N LEU A 121 15.11 10.07 17.10
CA LEU A 121 14.16 10.66 18.02
C LEU A 121 12.85 10.89 17.26
N VAL A 122 11.77 10.33 17.78
CA VAL A 122 10.42 10.54 17.27
C VAL A 122 9.67 11.38 18.29
N THR A 123 9.19 12.55 17.87
CA THR A 123 8.29 13.38 18.67
C THR A 123 6.86 13.05 18.29
N TYR A 124 6.10 12.59 19.27
CA TYR A 124 4.68 12.26 19.17
C TYR A 124 3.84 13.39 19.76
N GLU A 125 2.78 13.79 19.06
CA GLU A 125 1.63 14.42 19.68
C GLU A 125 0.79 13.33 20.34
N VAL A 126 0.59 13.43 21.65
CA VAL A 126 -0.21 12.51 22.45
C VAL A 126 -1.51 13.23 22.80
N VAL A 127 -2.62 12.70 22.31
CA VAL A 127 -3.97 13.24 22.53
C VAL A 127 -4.76 12.27 23.41
N VAL A 128 -5.26 12.77 24.53
CA VAL A 128 -6.10 12.03 25.48
C VAL A 128 -7.47 12.70 25.54
N ARG A 129 -8.53 11.98 25.21
CA ARG A 129 -9.92 12.48 25.24
C ARG A 129 -10.67 11.84 26.41
N ASN A 130 -11.25 12.66 27.28
CA ASN A 130 -12.06 12.22 28.44
C ASN A 130 -11.36 11.17 29.33
N GLY A 131 -10.03 11.25 29.47
CA GLY A 131 -9.25 10.27 30.24
C GLY A 131 -9.17 8.87 29.61
N GLY A 132 -9.60 8.69 28.36
CA GLY A 132 -9.50 7.45 27.61
C GLY A 132 -8.07 7.13 27.15
N GLU A 133 -7.93 6.13 26.28
CA GLU A 133 -6.62 5.70 25.80
C GLU A 133 -5.90 6.81 25.00
N PRO A 134 -4.61 7.04 25.27
CA PRO A 134 -3.83 8.04 24.55
C PRO A 134 -3.65 7.63 23.08
N THR A 135 -4.03 8.53 22.17
CA THR A 135 -3.70 8.39 20.75
C THR A 135 -2.38 9.10 20.46
N ARG A 136 -1.42 8.39 19.85
CA ARG A 136 -0.10 8.93 19.50
C ARG A 136 0.01 9.17 18.00
N THR A 137 0.42 10.35 17.60
CA THR A 137 0.68 10.70 16.19
C THR A 137 2.09 11.26 16.06
N ALA A 138 2.92 10.66 15.21
CA ALA A 138 4.27 11.15 14.96
C ALA A 138 4.21 12.49 14.20
N ILE A 139 4.76 13.55 14.78
CA ILE A 139 4.77 14.90 14.18
C ILE A 139 6.17 15.31 13.71
N LYS A 140 7.22 14.67 14.22
CA LYS A 140 8.61 14.94 13.83
C LYS A 140 9.47 13.70 14.04
N GLU A 141 10.37 13.46 13.09
CA GLU A 141 11.39 12.42 13.20
C GLU A 141 12.76 13.02 12.88
N VAL A 142 13.77 12.71 13.70
CA VAL A 142 15.15 13.14 13.51
C VAL A 142 16.09 11.97 13.73
N ILE A 143 16.90 11.63 12.72
CA ILE A 143 17.96 10.61 12.85
C ILE A 143 19.11 11.21 13.68
N THR A 144 19.40 10.61 14.83
CA THR A 144 20.50 11.01 15.72
C THR A 144 21.77 10.19 15.48
N LEU A 145 21.61 8.95 15.03
CA LEU A 145 22.71 8.08 14.60
C LEU A 145 22.33 7.43 13.27
N GLN A 146 23.12 7.70 12.23
CA GLN A 146 22.87 7.14 10.90
C GLN A 146 23.00 5.61 10.92
N PRO A 147 22.02 4.86 10.36
CA PRO A 147 22.14 3.43 10.22
C PRO A 147 23.26 3.06 9.24
N VAL A 148 23.92 1.94 9.48
CA VAL A 148 24.91 1.38 8.55
C VAL A 148 24.20 0.37 7.66
N LYS A 149 24.28 0.55 6.34
CA LYS A 149 23.67 -0.35 5.35
C LYS A 149 24.14 -1.79 5.50
N GLN A 150 23.26 -2.75 5.22
CA GLN A 150 23.60 -4.15 5.11
C GLN A 150 23.92 -4.50 3.65
N VAL A 151 25.05 -5.15 3.40
CA VAL A 151 25.40 -5.64 2.06
C VAL A 151 25.13 -7.13 1.99
N VAL A 152 24.18 -7.52 1.13
CA VAL A 152 23.82 -8.92 0.90
C VAL A 152 24.25 -9.32 -0.51
N VAL A 153 25.02 -10.40 -0.60
CA VAL A 153 25.31 -11.05 -1.87
C VAL A 153 24.16 -11.99 -2.20
N VAL A 154 23.50 -11.75 -3.33
CA VAL A 154 22.40 -12.57 -3.84
C VAL A 154 22.84 -13.29 -5.10
N GLY A 155 22.52 -14.58 -5.19
CA GLY A 155 22.83 -15.36 -6.39
C GLY A 155 22.00 -14.93 -7.60
N ALA A 156 22.66 -14.82 -8.75
CA ALA A 156 22.06 -14.45 -10.04
C ALA A 156 22.15 -15.58 -11.09
N LYS A 157 22.80 -16.70 -10.77
CA LYS A 157 22.89 -17.87 -11.65
C LYS A 157 21.56 -18.61 -11.67
N GLN A 158 20.84 -18.61 -12.79
CA GLN A 158 19.65 -19.46 -12.90
C GLN A 158 20.10 -20.91 -13.07
N VAL A 159 19.76 -21.76 -12.10
CA VAL A 159 19.87 -23.21 -12.25
C VAL A 159 18.51 -23.68 -12.77
N VAL A 160 18.40 -23.85 -14.08
CA VAL A 160 17.23 -24.51 -14.66
C VAL A 160 17.48 -26.00 -14.59
N ASN A 161 16.62 -26.72 -13.87
CA ASN A 161 16.65 -28.19 -13.86
C ASN A 161 16.06 -28.70 -15.17
N ILE A 162 16.91 -28.85 -16.18
CA ILE A 162 16.51 -29.42 -17.47
C ILE A 162 16.74 -30.93 -17.42
N PRO A 163 15.73 -31.77 -17.69
CA PRO A 163 15.93 -33.20 -17.71
C PRO A 163 16.80 -33.64 -18.91
N GLY A 164 17.68 -34.62 -18.69
CA GLY A 164 18.48 -35.28 -19.75
C GLY A 164 19.72 -34.49 -20.22
N ASN A 165 20.12 -34.69 -21.48
CA ASN A 165 21.37 -34.19 -22.06
C ASN A 165 21.37 -32.68 -22.41
N CYS A 166 20.33 -31.93 -22.04
CA CYS A 166 20.22 -30.53 -22.47
C CYS A 166 21.31 -29.62 -21.91
N GLY A 167 21.72 -29.83 -20.64
CA GLY A 167 22.84 -29.08 -20.06
C GLY A 167 24.15 -29.30 -20.83
N GLU A 168 24.37 -30.52 -21.33
CA GLU A 168 25.53 -30.86 -22.16
C GLU A 168 25.43 -30.20 -23.54
N TRP A 169 24.27 -30.23 -24.18
CA TRP A 169 24.07 -29.57 -25.48
C TRP A 169 24.23 -28.05 -25.41
N LEU A 170 23.74 -27.40 -24.34
CA LEU A 170 23.96 -25.98 -24.07
C LEU A 170 25.44 -25.66 -23.91
N THR A 171 26.15 -26.48 -23.13
CA THR A 171 27.60 -26.33 -22.93
C THR A 171 28.37 -26.50 -24.23
N GLN A 172 28.05 -27.53 -25.03
CA GLN A 172 28.64 -27.76 -26.36
C GLN A 172 28.27 -26.66 -27.38
N ALA A 173 27.12 -26.01 -27.19
CA ALA A 173 26.72 -24.84 -27.97
C ALA A 173 27.40 -23.55 -27.50
N GLY A 174 28.10 -23.55 -26.36
CA GLY A 174 28.73 -22.37 -25.76
C GLY A 174 27.75 -21.45 -25.03
N ILE A 175 26.56 -21.94 -24.67
CA ILE A 175 25.50 -21.15 -24.06
C ILE A 175 25.49 -21.36 -22.54
N THR A 176 25.86 -20.30 -21.81
CA THR A 176 25.82 -20.26 -20.33
C THR A 176 24.83 -19.22 -19.78
N ASN A 177 24.13 -18.51 -20.68
CA ASN A 177 23.20 -17.44 -20.32
C ASN A 177 21.90 -18.00 -19.72
N SER A 178 21.58 -17.56 -18.50
CA SER A 178 20.38 -17.98 -17.76
C SER A 178 19.06 -17.69 -18.48
N ASP A 179 18.95 -16.57 -19.19
CA ASP A 179 17.75 -16.22 -19.97
C ASP A 179 17.58 -17.14 -21.18
N ALA A 180 18.68 -17.62 -21.78
CA ALA A 180 18.64 -18.63 -22.84
C ALA A 180 18.05 -19.94 -22.33
N VAL A 181 18.51 -20.39 -21.16
CA VAL A 181 18.02 -21.63 -20.56
C VAL A 181 16.54 -21.54 -20.20
N TRP A 182 16.10 -20.39 -19.66
CA TRP A 182 14.68 -20.16 -19.39
C TRP A 182 13.83 -20.22 -20.66
N LEU A 183 14.27 -19.54 -21.73
CA LEU A 183 13.51 -19.47 -22.97
C LEU A 183 13.46 -20.83 -23.66
N ILE A 184 14.58 -21.54 -23.77
CA ILE A 184 14.66 -22.92 -24.30
C ILE A 184 13.74 -23.87 -23.52
N GLY A 185 13.73 -23.77 -22.18
CA GLY A 185 12.83 -24.56 -21.34
C GLY A 185 11.35 -24.24 -21.59
N LYS A 186 11.02 -22.97 -21.84
CA LYS A 186 9.65 -22.54 -22.13
C LYS A 186 9.15 -22.96 -23.51
N GLU A 187 9.98 -22.86 -24.53
CA GLU A 187 9.59 -23.16 -25.91
C GLU A 187 9.29 -24.65 -26.11
N SER A 188 10.17 -25.52 -25.65
CA SER A 188 10.12 -26.95 -26.00
C SER A 188 10.40 -27.89 -24.83
N GLY A 189 10.70 -27.35 -23.63
CA GLY A 189 11.30 -28.14 -22.57
C GLY A 189 12.69 -28.69 -22.94
N CYS A 190 13.38 -28.04 -23.89
CA CYS A 190 14.61 -28.53 -24.51
C CYS A 190 14.48 -29.87 -25.25
N ASN A 191 13.31 -30.15 -25.84
CA ASN A 191 13.11 -31.34 -26.66
C ASN A 191 13.43 -31.04 -28.15
N PRO A 192 14.46 -31.64 -28.75
CA PRO A 192 14.84 -31.39 -30.14
C PRO A 192 13.89 -31.97 -31.18
N GLY A 193 13.03 -32.91 -30.78
CA GLY A 193 11.95 -33.45 -31.61
C GLY A 193 10.59 -32.79 -31.37
N ALA A 194 10.51 -31.70 -30.59
CA ALA A 194 9.25 -31.05 -30.29
C ALA A 194 8.61 -30.46 -31.56
N VAL A 195 7.34 -30.78 -31.82
CA VAL A 195 6.55 -30.17 -32.89
C VAL A 195 5.19 -29.74 -32.33
N ASN A 196 4.88 -28.46 -32.46
CA ASN A 196 3.59 -27.90 -32.09
C ASN A 196 2.52 -28.30 -33.12
N ARG A 197 1.50 -29.04 -32.68
CA ARG A 197 0.44 -29.54 -33.57
C ARG A 197 -0.43 -28.45 -34.19
N SER A 198 -0.56 -27.30 -33.54
CA SER A 198 -1.44 -26.21 -34.00
C SER A 198 -0.71 -25.28 -34.97
N SER A 199 0.50 -24.83 -34.60
CA SER A 199 1.26 -23.86 -35.40
C SER A 199 2.24 -24.50 -36.39
N GLY A 200 2.62 -25.77 -36.18
CA GLY A 200 3.69 -26.42 -36.95
C GLY A 200 5.10 -25.95 -36.58
N ALA A 201 5.26 -25.18 -35.49
CA ALA A 201 6.57 -24.79 -34.97
C ALA A 201 7.36 -26.02 -34.48
N CYS A 202 8.68 -26.05 -34.68
CA CYS A 202 9.46 -27.25 -34.41
C CYS A 202 10.84 -27.05 -33.77
N GLY A 203 11.35 -28.12 -33.16
CA GLY A 203 12.64 -28.22 -32.50
C GLY A 203 12.70 -27.50 -31.15
N ILE A 204 13.89 -27.51 -30.55
CA ILE A 204 14.26 -26.74 -29.37
C ILE A 204 13.78 -25.28 -29.46
N PRO A 205 14.03 -24.54 -30.57
CA PRO A 205 13.63 -23.14 -30.67
C PRO A 205 12.15 -22.91 -30.95
N GLN A 206 11.36 -23.95 -31.24
CA GLN A 206 10.01 -23.82 -31.82
C GLN A 206 10.00 -22.89 -33.03
N ALA A 207 10.88 -23.15 -34.00
CA ALA A 207 11.01 -22.32 -35.19
C ALA A 207 9.74 -22.39 -36.06
N LEU A 208 9.22 -21.23 -36.45
CA LEU A 208 8.08 -21.08 -37.36
C LEU A 208 8.48 -20.20 -38.57
N PRO A 209 8.28 -20.66 -39.82
CA PRO A 209 7.92 -22.04 -40.20
C PRO A 209 9.02 -23.05 -39.81
N CYS A 210 8.69 -24.33 -39.63
CA CYS A 210 9.68 -25.34 -39.27
C CYS A 210 10.85 -25.44 -40.27
N SER A 211 10.59 -25.20 -41.56
CA SER A 211 11.59 -25.21 -42.64
C SER A 211 12.71 -24.18 -42.49
N LYS A 212 12.55 -23.18 -41.63
CA LYS A 212 13.59 -22.19 -41.29
C LYS A 212 14.72 -22.80 -40.45
N LEU A 213 14.49 -23.95 -39.81
CA LEU A 213 15.48 -24.63 -38.98
C LEU A 213 16.26 -25.65 -39.84
N PRO A 214 17.53 -25.40 -40.17
CA PRO A 214 18.33 -26.28 -41.03
C PRO A 214 18.94 -27.47 -40.27
N CYS A 215 18.39 -27.82 -39.11
CA CYS A 215 18.95 -28.81 -38.20
C CYS A 215 18.03 -30.03 -38.09
N PRO A 216 18.57 -31.25 -37.93
CA PRO A 216 17.77 -32.45 -37.64
C PRO A 216 16.91 -32.27 -36.39
N LEU A 217 15.69 -32.83 -36.39
CA LEU A 217 14.74 -32.78 -35.27
C LEU A 217 14.90 -33.96 -34.30
N ASP A 218 16.14 -34.20 -33.89
CA ASP A 218 16.52 -35.31 -33.01
C ASP A 218 17.66 -34.90 -32.05
N ALA A 219 18.07 -35.84 -31.19
CA ALA A 219 19.15 -35.63 -30.25
C ALA A 219 20.49 -35.25 -30.92
N ALA A 220 20.77 -35.73 -32.14
CA ALA A 220 22.00 -35.40 -32.86
C ALA A 220 21.98 -33.96 -33.39
N GLY A 221 20.80 -33.44 -33.74
CA GLY A 221 20.60 -32.06 -34.16
C GLY A 221 20.55 -31.04 -33.01
N ALA A 222 20.46 -31.45 -31.75
CA ALA A 222 20.17 -30.55 -30.62
C ALA A 222 21.16 -29.38 -30.49
N VAL A 223 22.47 -29.61 -30.59
CA VAL A 223 23.48 -28.53 -30.53
C VAL A 223 23.36 -27.57 -31.71
N CYS A 224 23.07 -28.08 -32.91
CA CYS A 224 22.80 -27.26 -34.10
C CYS A 224 21.59 -26.34 -33.85
N GLN A 225 20.49 -26.90 -33.31
CA GLN A 225 19.28 -26.15 -33.02
C GLN A 225 19.50 -25.03 -32.00
N ILE A 226 20.27 -25.29 -30.94
CA ILE A 226 20.61 -24.28 -29.92
C ILE A 226 21.48 -23.16 -30.52
N LYS A 227 22.52 -23.51 -31.29
CA LYS A 227 23.37 -22.50 -31.98
C LYS A 227 22.57 -21.68 -32.98
N TRP A 228 21.62 -22.30 -33.65
CA TRP A 228 20.72 -21.61 -34.56
C TRP A 228 19.81 -20.62 -33.79
N MET A 229 19.25 -21.05 -32.66
CA MET A 229 18.42 -20.23 -31.78
C MET A 229 19.18 -19.02 -31.25
N GLU A 230 20.42 -19.21 -30.80
CA GLU A 230 21.35 -18.14 -30.40
C GLU A 230 21.45 -17.07 -31.49
N ASN A 231 21.84 -17.47 -32.70
CA ASN A 231 22.01 -16.53 -33.81
C ASN A 231 20.71 -15.78 -34.14
N TYR A 232 19.57 -16.48 -34.09
CA TYR A 232 18.27 -15.85 -34.29
C TYR A 232 17.96 -14.81 -33.20
N VAL A 233 18.17 -15.17 -31.93
CA VAL A 233 17.92 -14.28 -30.79
C VAL A 233 18.82 -13.05 -30.83
N GLN A 234 20.11 -13.24 -31.08
CA GLN A 234 21.06 -12.12 -31.17
C GLN A 234 20.70 -11.18 -32.31
N ARG A 235 20.34 -11.70 -33.49
CA ARG A 235 19.98 -10.86 -34.63
C ARG A 235 18.64 -10.14 -34.45
N ARG A 236 17.65 -10.79 -33.83
CA ARG A 236 16.27 -10.27 -33.74
C ARG A 236 16.03 -9.40 -32.51
N TYR A 237 16.69 -9.71 -31.40
CA TYR A 237 16.48 -9.09 -30.09
C TYR A 237 17.74 -8.46 -29.49
N GLY A 238 18.92 -8.75 -30.04
CA GLY A 238 20.20 -8.24 -29.53
C GLY A 238 20.70 -8.90 -28.25
N SER A 239 19.86 -9.66 -27.53
CA SER A 239 20.26 -10.46 -26.37
C SER A 239 19.16 -11.44 -25.96
N TRP A 240 19.53 -12.48 -25.20
CA TRP A 240 18.57 -13.38 -24.55
C TRP A 240 17.65 -12.67 -23.57
N ALA A 241 18.15 -11.69 -22.83
CA ALA A 241 17.35 -10.89 -21.89
C ALA A 241 16.22 -10.13 -22.62
N ALA A 242 16.54 -9.53 -23.78
CA ALA A 242 15.56 -8.84 -24.60
C ALA A 242 14.54 -9.81 -25.22
N ALA A 243 14.97 -10.98 -25.71
CA ALA A 243 14.08 -12.00 -26.23
C ALA A 243 13.12 -12.53 -25.15
N ARG A 244 13.62 -12.78 -23.94
CA ARG A 244 12.81 -13.17 -22.77
C ARG A 244 11.78 -12.10 -22.40
N SER A 245 12.19 -10.84 -22.37
CA SER A 245 11.28 -9.72 -22.10
C SER A 245 10.16 -9.65 -23.15
N PHE A 246 10.51 -9.83 -24.42
CA PHE A 246 9.54 -9.89 -25.51
C PHE A 246 8.57 -11.07 -25.35
N HIS A 247 9.07 -12.29 -25.11
CA HIS A 247 8.27 -13.48 -24.85
C HIS A 247 7.31 -13.29 -23.67
N ALA A 248 7.75 -12.69 -22.57
CA ALA A 248 6.90 -12.44 -21.41
C ALA A 248 5.66 -11.58 -21.74
N SER A 249 5.74 -10.74 -22.77
CA SER A 249 4.64 -9.86 -23.20
C SER A 249 3.78 -10.43 -24.33
N ARG A 250 4.34 -11.29 -25.20
CA ARG A 250 3.69 -11.74 -26.44
C ARG A 250 3.42 -13.25 -26.49
N GLY A 251 4.06 -14.04 -25.63
CA GLY A 251 4.00 -15.50 -25.65
C GLY A 251 4.77 -16.15 -26.80
N TRP A 252 5.63 -15.38 -27.49
CA TRP A 252 6.54 -15.85 -28.54
C TRP A 252 7.76 -14.92 -28.61
N TYR A 253 8.80 -15.35 -29.32
CA TYR A 253 10.02 -14.61 -29.66
C TYR A 253 10.45 -14.97 -31.10
#